data_AF-A0A957P8W0-F1
#
_entry.id   AF-A0A957P8W0-F1
#
_cell.length_a   1.000
_cell.length_b   1.000
_cell.length_c   1.000
_cell.angle_alpha   90.00
_cell.angle_beta   90.00
_cell.angle_gamma   90.00
#
_symmetry.space_group_name_H-M   'P 1'
#
loop_
_entity.id
_entity.type
_entity.pdbx_description
1 polymer ?
#
loop_
_entity_poly.entity_id
_entity_poly.type
_entity_poly.pdbx_seq_one_letter_code
_entity_poly.pdbx_strand_id
1 'polypeptide(L)'
;MPPILVIANPQANRGRVRHRRAQIQRALAAAGARYDWQETEYPGHAATLAQMAGAAGYVTIAVAGGDGTVSEVVNGLMMADDPAVQPALAVFPCGTGNDFAAAAGFVDSDTQTAVCLIAGQSRAIDIGRVLLHADDAA
;
A
#
# COMPACT_ATOMS: atom_id res chain seq x y z
N MET A 1 -18.46 1.22 -6.47
CA MET A 1 -17.32 1.06 -5.55
C MET A 1 -16.33 2.21 -5.76
N PRO A 2 -15.61 2.69 -4.73
CA PRO A 2 -14.45 3.55 -4.89
C PRO A 2 -13.33 2.83 -5.66
N PRO A 3 -12.54 3.53 -6.51
CA PRO A 3 -11.44 2.90 -7.25
C PRO A 3 -10.19 2.62 -6.39
N ILE A 4 -10.11 3.23 -5.21
CA ILE A 4 -8.92 3.24 -4.36
C ILE A 4 -9.21 2.48 -3.06
N LEU A 5 -8.32 1.57 -2.68
CA LEU A 5 -8.27 0.96 -1.36
C LEU A 5 -7.07 1.51 -0.59
N VAL A 6 -7.29 2.10 0.58
CA VAL A 6 -6.22 2.47 1.52
C VAL A 6 -6.02 1.35 2.52
N ILE A 7 -4.85 0.71 2.51
CA ILE A 7 -4.42 -0.29 3.49
C ILE A 7 -3.50 0.38 4.50
N ALA A 8 -3.92 0.46 5.76
CA ALA A 8 -3.19 1.13 6.82
C ALA A 8 -2.71 0.14 7.88
N ASN A 9 -1.42 0.17 8.24
CA ASN A 9 -0.94 -0.55 9.42
C ASN A 9 -0.94 0.38 10.64
N PRO A 10 -1.96 0.33 11.52
CA PRO A 10 -2.06 1.25 12.63
C PRO A 10 -0.92 1.08 13.66
N GLN A 11 -0.22 -0.05 13.67
CA GLN A 11 0.90 -0.32 14.58
C GLN A 11 2.26 0.10 14.00
N ALA A 12 2.33 0.46 12.73
CA ALA A 12 3.57 0.87 12.10
C ALA A 12 4.19 2.09 12.80
N ASN A 13 5.52 2.04 12.99
CA ASN A 13 6.31 3.09 13.62
C ASN A 13 5.73 3.54 14.98
N ARG A 14 5.49 2.59 15.88
CA ARG A 14 4.97 2.83 17.25
C ARG A 14 3.63 3.58 17.26
N GLY A 15 2.75 3.30 16.29
CA GLY A 15 1.44 3.93 16.23
C GLY A 15 1.39 5.25 15.47
N ARG A 16 2.47 5.68 14.78
CA ARG A 16 2.49 6.92 13.99
C ARG A 16 1.36 6.99 12.96
N VAL A 17 0.97 5.85 12.39
CA VAL A 17 -0.17 5.78 11.45
C VAL A 17 -1.48 6.22 12.12
N ARG A 18 -1.73 5.86 13.39
CA ARG A 18 -2.92 6.32 14.12
C ARG A 18 -2.95 7.84 14.23
N HIS A 19 -1.80 8.46 14.48
CA HIS A 19 -1.69 9.92 14.57
C HIS A 19 -1.83 10.60 13.20
N ARG A 20 -1.36 9.96 12.12
CA ARG A 20 -1.44 10.50 10.76
C ARG A 20 -2.75 10.23 10.04
N ARG A 21 -3.57 9.28 10.52
CA ARG A 21 -4.85 8.92 9.89
C ARG A 21 -5.70 10.15 9.55
N ALA A 22 -5.92 11.04 10.51
CA ALA A 22 -6.71 12.25 10.29
C ALA A 22 -6.07 13.23 9.29
N GLN A 23 -4.74 13.24 9.16
CA GLN A 23 -4.04 14.06 8.17
C GLN A 23 -4.16 13.47 6.77
N ILE A 24 -3.94 12.17 6.61
CA ILE A 24 -4.08 11.44 5.35
C ILE A 24 -5.52 11.54 4.84
N GLN A 25 -6.51 11.28 5.70
CA GLN A 25 -7.93 11.38 5.34
C GLN A 25 -8.33 12.80 4.90
N ARG A 26 -7.80 13.84 5.57
CA ARG A 26 -8.01 15.24 5.14
C ARG A 26 -7.37 15.54 3.79
N ALA A 27 -6.16 15.05 3.54
CA ALA A 27 -5.48 15.22 2.26
C ALA A 27 -6.25 14.54 1.12
N LEU A 28 -6.69 13.29 1.33
CA LEU A 28 -7.52 12.54 0.39
C LEU A 28 -8.85 13.25 0.11
N ALA A 29 -9.53 13.73 1.17
CA ALA A 29 -10.78 14.47 1.02
C ALA A 29 -10.58 15.77 0.24
N ALA A 30 -9.53 16.54 0.54
CA ALA A 30 -9.21 17.79 -0.16
C ALA A 30 -8.86 17.55 -1.64
N ALA A 31 -8.27 16.41 -1.98
CA ALA A 31 -8.00 16.00 -3.35
C ALA A 31 -9.24 15.42 -4.08
N GLY A 32 -10.38 15.27 -3.38
CA GLY A 32 -11.60 14.68 -3.94
C GLY A 32 -11.53 13.16 -4.14
N ALA A 33 -10.64 12.48 -3.41
CA ALA A 33 -10.45 11.05 -3.52
C ALA A 33 -11.66 10.27 -3.00
N ARG A 34 -12.16 9.34 -3.81
CA ARG A 34 -13.08 8.29 -3.37
C ARG A 34 -12.27 7.05 -3.02
N TYR A 35 -12.30 6.64 -1.76
CA TYR A 35 -11.53 5.51 -1.28
C TYR A 35 -12.27 4.74 -0.20
N ASP A 36 -11.90 3.47 -0.03
CA ASP A 36 -12.20 2.68 1.16
C ASP A 36 -10.95 2.62 2.06
N TRP A 37 -11.13 2.55 3.38
CA TRP A 37 -10.04 2.53 4.37
C TRP A 37 -10.10 1.24 5.19
N GLN A 38 -9.05 0.42 5.09
CA GLN A 38 -8.93 -0.84 5.83
C GLN A 38 -7.66 -0.84 6.70
N GLU A 39 -7.80 -1.20 7.96
CA GLU A 39 -6.67 -1.35 8.88
C GLU A 39 -6.21 -2.82 8.94
N THR A 40 -4.90 -3.04 8.96
CA THR A 40 -4.33 -4.38 9.19
C THR A 40 -4.55 -4.80 10.64
N GLU A 41 -4.75 -6.08 10.89
CA GLU A 41 -5.12 -6.61 12.22
C GLU A 41 -4.01 -7.49 12.80
N TYR A 42 -3.26 -8.17 11.93
CA TYR A 42 -2.18 -9.09 12.29
C TYR A 42 -1.05 -9.03 11.24
N PRO A 43 0.17 -9.50 11.56
CA PRO A 43 1.26 -9.60 10.58
C PRO A 43 0.87 -10.41 9.35
N GLY A 44 1.14 -9.89 8.15
CA GLY A 44 0.71 -10.52 6.89
C GLY A 44 -0.71 -10.14 6.43
N HIS A 45 -1.52 -9.47 7.26
CA HIS A 45 -2.89 -9.10 6.85
C HIS A 45 -2.91 -8.16 5.64
N ALA A 46 -1.88 -7.31 5.45
CA ALA A 46 -1.84 -6.41 4.31
C ALA A 46 -1.71 -7.17 2.98
N ALA A 47 -1.03 -8.33 2.98
CA ALA A 47 -0.92 -9.19 1.82
C ALA A 47 -2.28 -9.79 1.44
N THR A 48 -3.03 -10.31 2.42
CA THR A 48 -4.40 -10.84 2.22
C THR A 48 -5.32 -9.78 1.62
N LEU A 49 -5.32 -8.57 2.19
CA LEU A 49 -6.13 -7.46 1.69
C LEU A 49 -5.76 -7.08 0.24
N ALA A 50 -4.46 -7.05 -0.07
CA ALA A 50 -3.97 -6.69 -1.40
C ALA A 50 -4.27 -7.76 -2.46
N GLN A 51 -4.16 -9.05 -2.11
CA GLN A 51 -4.47 -10.16 -3.01
C GLN A 51 -5.93 -10.12 -3.47
N MET A 52 -6.85 -9.75 -2.58
CA MET A 52 -8.29 -9.66 -2.88
C MET A 52 -8.69 -8.37 -3.60
N ALA A 53 -7.83 -7.36 -3.63
CA ALA A 53 -8.21 -6.01 -4.04
C ALA A 53 -8.56 -5.92 -5.55
N GLY A 54 -7.78 -6.58 -6.41
CA GLY A 54 -8.03 -6.61 -7.85
C GLY A 54 -9.38 -7.25 -8.17
N ALA A 55 -9.66 -8.42 -7.58
CA ALA A 55 -10.92 -9.13 -7.75
C ALA A 55 -12.13 -8.35 -7.19
N ALA A 56 -11.92 -7.53 -6.14
CA ALA A 56 -12.95 -6.64 -5.63
C ALA A 56 -13.24 -5.46 -6.59
N GLY A 57 -12.35 -5.16 -7.54
CA GLY A 57 -12.50 -4.07 -8.53
C GLY A 57 -11.77 -2.78 -8.14
N TYR A 58 -10.86 -2.82 -7.17
CA TYR A 58 -9.97 -1.69 -6.91
C TYR A 58 -8.90 -1.63 -8.00
N VAL A 59 -8.58 -0.41 -8.44
CA VAL A 59 -7.54 -0.17 -9.48
C VAL A 59 -6.27 0.45 -8.89
N THR A 60 -6.35 0.91 -7.63
CA THR A 60 -5.19 1.43 -6.90
C THR A 60 -5.25 1.00 -5.43
N ILE A 61 -4.11 0.55 -4.90
CA ILE A 61 -3.89 0.37 -3.47
C ILE A 61 -2.96 1.47 -2.96
N ALA A 62 -3.41 2.22 -1.96
CA ALA A 62 -2.61 3.19 -1.24
C ALA A 62 -2.20 2.63 0.13
N VAL A 63 -0.90 2.58 0.41
CA VAL A 63 -0.37 2.02 1.67
C VAL A 63 -0.07 3.14 2.65
N ALA A 64 -0.69 3.12 3.82
CA ALA A 64 -0.31 3.95 4.98
C ALA A 64 0.48 3.10 5.98
N GLY A 65 1.80 3.04 5.81
CA GLY A 65 2.67 2.14 6.56
C GLY A 65 4.15 2.40 6.30
N GLY A 66 5.01 1.50 6.79
CA GLY A 66 6.43 1.48 6.46
C GLY A 66 6.77 0.42 5.42
N ASP A 67 8.07 0.19 5.18
CA ASP A 67 8.56 -0.75 4.15
C ASP A 67 8.05 -2.18 4.34
N GLY A 68 7.87 -2.64 5.59
CA GLY A 68 7.28 -3.95 5.89
C GLY A 68 5.84 -4.08 5.37
N THR A 69 5.00 -3.06 5.59
CA THR A 69 3.62 -3.04 5.09
C THR A 69 3.58 -2.93 3.57
N VAL A 70 4.48 -2.14 2.98
CA VAL A 70 4.61 -2.06 1.52
C VAL A 70 5.00 -3.43 0.94
N SER A 71 5.96 -4.12 1.56
CA SER A 71 6.39 -5.47 1.15
C SER A 71 5.25 -6.49 1.23
N GLU A 72 4.46 -6.49 2.30
CA GLU A 72 3.27 -7.35 2.40
C GLU A 72 2.27 -7.07 1.27
N VAL A 73 1.97 -5.79 0.98
CA VAL A 73 1.06 -5.41 -0.10
C VAL A 73 1.59 -5.83 -1.46
N VAL A 74 2.88 -5.62 -1.74
CA VAL A 74 3.50 -6.04 -3.01
C VAL A 74 3.41 -7.56 -3.15
N ASN A 75 3.72 -8.33 -2.11
CA ASN A 75 3.58 -9.78 -2.16
C ASN A 75 2.12 -10.20 -2.43
N GLY A 76 1.14 -9.58 -1.77
CA GLY A 76 -0.28 -9.83 -2.03
C GLY A 76 -0.69 -9.55 -3.47
N LEU A 77 -0.25 -8.42 -4.03
CA LEU A 77 -0.47 -8.05 -5.43
C LEU A 77 0.14 -9.05 -6.43
N MET A 78 1.25 -9.71 -6.06
CA MET A 78 1.91 -10.72 -6.90
C MET A 78 1.36 -12.13 -6.71
N MET A 79 0.55 -12.36 -5.68
CA MET A 79 -0.20 -13.59 -5.44
C MET A 79 -1.65 -13.51 -5.94
N ALA A 80 -2.05 -12.39 -6.57
CA ALA A 80 -3.39 -12.22 -7.09
C ALA A 80 -3.72 -13.29 -8.14
N ASP A 81 -4.92 -13.87 -8.03
CA ASP A 81 -5.35 -14.99 -8.86
C ASP A 81 -5.55 -14.62 -10.34
N ASP A 82 -5.81 -13.33 -10.62
CA ASP A 82 -5.92 -12.78 -11.97
C ASP A 82 -4.79 -11.76 -12.27
N PRO A 83 -3.75 -12.15 -13.02
CA PRO A 83 -2.66 -11.26 -13.38
C PRO A 83 -3.06 -10.14 -14.34
N ALA A 84 -4.25 -10.19 -14.96
CA ALA A 84 -4.75 -9.12 -15.81
C ALA A 84 -5.27 -7.91 -15.01
N VAL A 85 -5.55 -8.08 -13.71
CA VAL A 85 -6.06 -7.01 -12.84
C VAL A 85 -5.10 -6.78 -11.68
N GLN A 86 -4.07 -5.98 -11.95
CA GLN A 86 -3.10 -5.58 -10.94
C GLN A 86 -3.28 -4.10 -10.56
N PRO A 87 -3.80 -3.80 -9.37
CA PRO A 87 -3.90 -2.44 -8.88
C PRO A 87 -2.54 -1.73 -8.86
N ALA A 88 -2.52 -0.44 -9.22
CA ALA A 88 -1.36 0.41 -9.02
C ALA A 88 -1.06 0.59 -7.52
N LEU A 89 0.20 0.84 -7.18
CA LEU A 89 0.64 1.07 -5.81
C LEU A 89 0.91 2.57 -5.56
N ALA A 90 0.37 3.10 -4.47
CA ALA A 90 0.73 4.40 -3.91
C ALA A 90 1.17 4.23 -2.45
N VAL A 91 2.04 5.12 -1.95
CA VAL A 91 2.59 5.01 -0.59
C VAL A 91 2.44 6.34 0.15
N PHE A 92 1.83 6.30 1.33
CA PHE A 92 1.88 7.30 2.38
C PHE A 92 2.97 6.87 3.39
N PRO A 93 4.21 7.36 3.26
CA PRO A 93 5.36 6.82 3.99
C PRO A 93 5.27 7.13 5.48
N CYS A 94 4.85 6.15 6.29
CA CYS A 94 4.63 6.30 7.74
C CYS A 94 5.65 5.56 8.62
N GLY A 95 6.57 4.82 8.01
CA GLY A 95 7.68 4.13 8.66
C GLY A 95 8.79 5.05 9.18
N THR A 96 9.86 4.44 9.68
CA THR A 96 11.04 5.15 10.19
C THR A 96 12.04 5.47 9.09
N GLY A 97 12.33 4.50 8.20
CA GLY A 97 13.21 4.66 7.03
C GLY A 97 12.45 5.03 5.75
N ASN A 98 11.41 4.27 5.41
CA ASN A 98 10.65 4.43 4.16
C ASN A 98 11.56 4.36 2.93
N ASP A 99 12.53 3.44 2.96
CA ASP A 99 13.58 3.34 1.95
C ASP A 99 12.99 3.06 0.57
N PHE A 100 11.94 2.22 0.49
CA PHE A 100 11.24 1.98 -0.77
C PHE A 100 10.59 3.26 -1.29
N ALA A 101 9.91 4.01 -0.42
CA ALA A 101 9.22 5.23 -0.84
C ALA A 101 10.22 6.25 -1.40
N ALA A 102 11.35 6.44 -0.72
CA ALA A 102 12.42 7.32 -1.16
C ALA A 102 13.03 6.85 -2.49
N ALA A 103 13.41 5.57 -2.60
CA ALA A 103 14.03 5.01 -3.81
C ALA A 103 13.08 5.01 -5.02
N ALA A 104 11.78 4.80 -4.79
CA ALA A 104 10.76 4.83 -5.82
C ALA A 104 10.31 6.26 -6.19
N GLY A 105 10.82 7.30 -5.51
CA GLY A 105 10.52 8.70 -5.81
C GLY A 105 9.17 9.18 -5.28
N PHE A 106 8.61 8.50 -4.27
CA PHE A 106 7.44 9.00 -3.56
C PHE A 106 7.83 10.19 -2.68
N VAL A 107 6.92 11.16 -2.60
CA VAL A 107 7.05 12.36 -1.79
C VAL A 107 6.59 12.11 -0.35
N ASP A 108 7.35 12.61 0.63
CA ASP A 108 6.92 12.61 2.04
C ASP A 108 5.96 13.79 2.31
N SER A 109 4.81 13.75 1.66
CA SER A 109 3.77 14.77 1.80
C SER A 109 2.40 14.17 1.51
N ASP A 110 1.56 14.03 2.54
CA ASP A 110 0.21 13.45 2.41
C ASP A 110 -0.61 14.17 1.34
N THR A 111 -0.50 15.50 1.27
CA THR A 111 -1.19 16.34 0.28
C THR A 111 -0.71 16.05 -1.13
N GLN A 112 0.61 16.01 -1.36
CA GLN A 112 1.12 15.75 -2.70
C GLN A 112 0.84 14.31 -3.13
N THR A 113 0.96 13.33 -2.22
CA THR A 113 0.59 11.94 -2.48
C THR A 113 -0.88 11.83 -2.88
N ALA A 114 -1.80 12.51 -2.17
CA ALA A 114 -3.22 12.51 -2.52
C ALA A 114 -3.49 13.14 -3.89
N VAL A 115 -2.80 14.22 -4.25
CA VAL A 115 -2.90 14.85 -5.58
C VAL A 115 -2.40 13.91 -6.69
N CYS A 116 -1.21 13.32 -6.52
CA CYS A 116 -0.64 12.37 -7.48
C CYS A 116 -1.51 11.12 -7.65
N LEU A 117 -2.08 10.62 -6.55
CA LEU A 117 -3.00 9.49 -6.54
C LEU A 117 -4.22 9.73 -7.45
N ILE A 118 -4.78 10.94 -7.42
CA ILE A 118 -5.94 11.31 -8.23
C ILE A 118 -5.56 11.66 -9.67
N ALA A 119 -4.37 12.21 -9.89
CA ALA A 119 -3.85 12.42 -11.23
C ALA A 119 -3.61 11.09 -11.99
N GLY A 120 -3.49 9.96 -11.27
CA GLY A 120 -3.35 8.64 -11.87
C GLY A 120 -2.00 8.42 -12.56
N GLN A 121 -0.99 9.24 -12.24
CA GLN A 121 0.34 9.10 -12.81
C GLN A 121 1.04 7.89 -12.19
N SER A 122 1.32 6.88 -13.01
CA SER A 122 2.00 5.66 -12.61
C SER A 122 3.18 5.35 -13.53
N ARG A 123 4.11 4.55 -13.03
CA ARG A 123 5.24 4.01 -13.78
C ARG A 123 5.49 2.57 -13.34
N ALA A 124 6.05 1.76 -14.24
CA ALA A 124 6.52 0.44 -13.88
C ALA A 124 7.73 0.53 -12.92
N ILE A 125 7.78 -0.40 -11.97
CA ILE A 125 8.89 -0.61 -11.04
C ILE A 125 9.19 -2.10 -11.04
N ASP A 126 10.47 -2.46 -11.20
CA ASP A 126 10.90 -3.84 -11.13
C ASP A 126 10.77 -4.40 -9.71
N ILE A 127 10.43 -5.69 -9.61
CA ILE A 127 10.32 -6.39 -8.34
C ILE A 127 11.32 -7.55 -8.26
N GLY A 128 11.91 -7.74 -7.08
CA GLY A 128 12.71 -8.92 -6.79
C GLY A 128 11.82 -10.06 -6.30
N ARG A 129 11.95 -11.25 -6.90
CA ARG A 129 11.30 -12.47 -6.41
C ARG A 129 12.34 -13.36 -5.73
N VAL A 130 12.12 -13.65 -4.46
CA VAL A 130 12.94 -14.59 -3.67
C VAL A 130 12.05 -15.75 -3.25
N LEU A 131 12.46 -16.97 -3.59
CA LEU A 131 11.81 -18.20 -3.14
C LEU A 131 12.66 -18.83 -2.06
N LEU A 132 12.08 -19.01 -0.88
CA LEU A 132 12.72 -19.74 0.21
C LEU A 132 12.33 -21.20 0.08
N HIS A 133 13.34 -22.06 -0.09
CA HIS A 133 13.18 -23.50 0.05
C HIS A 133 13.55 -23.85 1.48
N ALA A 134 12.61 -24.43 2.23
CA ALA A 134 12.98 -25.12 3.45
C ALA A 134 13.71 -26.40 3.03
N ASP A 135 14.93 -26.61 3.52
CA ASP A 135 15.52 -27.94 3.46
C ASP A 135 14.60 -28.84 4.31
N ASP A 136 14.08 -29.91 3.70
CA ASP A 136 13.42 -30.99 4.42
C ASP A 136 14.45 -31.59 5.37
N ALA A 137 14.44 -31.13 6.63
CA ALA A 137 15.22 -31.74 7.68
C ALA A 137 14.66 -33.16 7.89
N ALA A 138 15.46 -34.14 7.44
CA ALA A 138 15.27 -35.57 7.63
C ALA A 138 15.15 -35.97 9.11
#